data_AF-A0A3A0UN56-F1
#
_entry.id   AF-A0A3A0UN56-F1
#
_cell.length_a   1.000
_cell.length_b   1.000
_cell.length_c   1.000
_cell.angle_alpha   90.00
_cell.angle_beta   90.00
_cell.angle_gamma   90.00
#
_symmetry.space_group_name_H-M   'P 1'
#
loop_
_entity.id
_entity.type
_entity.pdbx_description
1 polymer ?
#
loop_
_entity_poly.entity_id
_entity_poly.type
_entity_poly.pdbx_seq_one_letter_code
_entity_poly.pdbx_strand_id
1 'polypeptide(L)'
;MIKGKQGRFRQNLLGKRVDYSGRSVIAVGPSLKMYQCGLPKEMALELFKPFIMKELVQREIATNIKNAKSKIERMDDEVWDVLEDVIKEHPVLLNRAPTLHRLGIQAFEPTLVEGRAIRLHPLATTAYNADFDGDQMAVHVPLSKEAQAEARMLMLAAQNILNPKDGKPVVTPSQDMVLGNYYLTLERKEA
;
A
#
# COMPACT_ATOMS: atom_id res chain seq x y z
N MET A 1 18.15 -28.90 13.01
CA MET A 1 17.43 -28.72 11.72
C MET A 1 15.94 -28.40 11.88
N ILE A 2 15.21 -29.05 12.81
CA ILE A 2 13.75 -28.86 12.96
C ILE A 2 13.38 -27.79 14.01
N LYS A 3 14.13 -27.71 15.13
CA LYS A 3 13.90 -26.79 16.25
C LYS A 3 14.71 -25.49 16.11
N GLY A 4 14.28 -24.45 16.84
CA GLY A 4 14.94 -23.13 16.87
C GLY A 4 14.33 -22.10 15.92
N LYS A 5 14.79 -20.84 16.00
CA LYS A 5 14.30 -19.73 15.15
C LYS A 5 14.59 -19.95 13.66
N GLN A 6 15.74 -20.54 13.35
CA GLN A 6 16.15 -20.97 12.00
C GLN A 6 15.74 -22.42 11.68
N GLY A 7 14.92 -23.04 12.53
CA GLY A 7 14.39 -24.38 12.27
C GLY A 7 13.30 -24.34 11.19
N ARG A 8 13.17 -25.44 10.43
CA ARG A 8 12.24 -25.54 9.28
C ARG A 8 10.79 -25.15 9.63
N PHE A 9 10.30 -25.46 10.83
CA PHE A 9 8.94 -25.10 11.23
C PHE A 9 8.71 -23.59 11.27
N ARG A 10 9.60 -22.83 11.92
CA ARG A 10 9.41 -21.38 12.08
C ARG A 10 9.79 -20.62 10.81
N GLN A 11 10.83 -21.06 10.11
CA GLN A 11 11.37 -20.31 8.98
C GLN A 11 10.70 -20.61 7.64
N ASN A 12 10.18 -21.83 7.43
CA ASN A 12 9.70 -22.27 6.11
C ASN A 12 8.22 -22.68 6.09
N LEU A 13 7.63 -23.06 7.24
CA LEU A 13 6.22 -23.43 7.30
C LEU A 13 5.35 -22.23 7.68
N LEU A 14 5.65 -21.59 8.81
CA LEU A 14 4.90 -20.44 9.34
C LEU A 14 5.19 -19.12 8.61
N GLY A 15 6.41 -18.96 8.10
CA GLY A 15 6.81 -17.84 7.25
C GLY A 15 7.30 -18.36 5.91
N LYS A 16 6.98 -17.65 4.82
CA LYS A 16 7.49 -17.94 3.48
C LYS A 16 7.77 -16.64 2.75
N ARG A 17 8.73 -16.68 1.83
CA ARG A 17 8.86 -15.62 0.82
C ARG A 17 7.73 -15.80 -0.20
N VAL A 18 7.20 -14.69 -0.67
CA VAL A 18 6.04 -14.67 -1.57
C VAL A 18 6.35 -13.80 -2.78
N ASP A 19 5.87 -14.21 -3.94
CA ASP A 19 5.88 -13.40 -5.16
C ASP A 19 4.86 -12.25 -5.05
N TYR A 20 4.80 -11.38 -6.06
CA TYR A 20 3.90 -10.21 -6.08
C TYR A 20 4.02 -9.33 -4.84
N SER A 21 5.27 -9.15 -4.39
CA SER A 21 5.61 -8.30 -3.26
C SER A 21 6.78 -7.38 -3.56
N GLY A 22 6.76 -6.21 -2.93
CA GLY A 22 7.79 -5.17 -3.08
C GLY A 22 8.11 -4.52 -1.75
N ARG A 23 9.18 -3.71 -1.70
CA ARG A 23 9.53 -2.90 -0.52
C ARG A 23 10.17 -1.60 -0.95
N SER A 24 9.79 -0.50 -0.32
CA SER A 24 10.49 0.78 -0.47
C SER A 24 10.38 1.62 0.80
N VAL A 25 11.14 2.70 0.85
CA VAL A 25 11.04 3.75 1.88
C VAL A 25 9.68 4.42 1.78
N ILE A 26 9.11 4.77 2.93
CA ILE A 26 7.87 5.54 3.00
C ILE A 26 8.12 7.04 3.09
N ALA A 27 7.23 7.81 2.48
CA ALA A 27 7.18 9.25 2.60
C ALA A 27 5.74 9.70 2.86
N VAL A 28 5.58 10.88 3.43
CA VAL A 28 4.25 11.43 3.72
C VAL A 28 3.48 11.70 2.43
N GLY A 29 2.19 11.33 2.40
CA GLY A 29 1.25 11.63 1.33
C GLY A 29 0.03 12.39 1.85
N PRO A 30 0.14 13.71 2.12
CA PRO A 30 -0.92 14.48 2.76
C PRO A 30 -2.15 14.74 1.87
N SER A 31 -1.99 14.63 0.55
CA SER A 31 -3.08 14.78 -0.43
C SER A 31 -3.87 13.50 -0.68
N LEU A 32 -3.42 12.36 -0.15
CA LEU A 32 -4.10 11.08 -0.29
C LEU A 32 -5.37 11.05 0.56
N LYS A 33 -6.34 10.23 0.18
CA LYS A 33 -7.47 9.90 1.06
C LYS A 33 -7.04 8.80 2.04
N MET A 34 -7.77 8.65 3.15
CA MET A 34 -7.45 7.67 4.20
C MET A 34 -7.37 6.21 3.69
N TYR A 35 -8.11 5.87 2.64
CA TYR A 35 -8.10 4.55 2.04
C TYR A 35 -7.09 4.39 0.88
N GLN A 36 -6.34 5.43 0.55
CA GLN A 36 -5.39 5.44 -0.57
C GLN A 36 -3.94 5.38 -0.10
N CYS A 37 -3.09 4.78 -0.93
CA CYS A 37 -1.65 4.89 -0.82
C CYS A 37 -1.04 5.30 -2.17
N GLY A 38 0.10 5.98 -2.17
CA GLY A 38 0.85 6.24 -3.40
C GLY A 38 1.84 5.12 -3.65
N LEU A 39 1.74 4.48 -4.82
CA LEU A 39 2.65 3.44 -5.27
C LEU A 39 3.54 3.97 -6.39
N PRO A 40 4.88 3.85 -6.28
CA PRO A 40 5.80 4.22 -7.35
C PRO A 40 5.45 3.52 -8.67
N LYS A 41 5.47 4.27 -9.77
CA LYS A 41 5.18 3.76 -11.13
C LYS A 41 5.96 2.50 -11.49
N GLU A 42 7.30 2.52 -11.30
CA GLU A 42 8.17 1.37 -11.57
C GLU A 42 7.78 0.13 -10.73
N MET A 43 7.43 0.34 -9.46
CA MET A 43 7.02 -0.74 -8.56
C MET A 43 5.66 -1.32 -8.98
N ALA A 44 4.69 -0.46 -9.31
CA ALA A 44 3.38 -0.89 -9.78
C ALA A 44 3.48 -1.71 -11.07
N LEU A 45 4.30 -1.25 -12.02
CA LEU A 45 4.52 -1.93 -13.30
C LEU A 45 5.06 -3.36 -13.12
N GLU A 46 6.01 -3.58 -12.20
CA GLU A 46 6.52 -4.93 -11.95
C GLU A 46 5.53 -5.80 -11.15
N LEU A 47 4.85 -5.24 -10.15
CA LEU A 47 3.87 -5.97 -9.34
C LEU A 47 2.65 -6.43 -10.14
N PHE A 48 2.18 -5.59 -11.07
CA PHE A 48 0.97 -5.85 -11.87
C PHE A 48 1.28 -6.38 -13.27
N LYS A 49 2.55 -6.68 -13.58
CA LYS A 49 3.03 -7.07 -14.91
C LYS A 49 2.16 -8.10 -15.63
N PRO A 50 1.72 -9.22 -15.02
CA PRO A 50 0.90 -10.20 -15.74
C PRO A 50 -0.50 -9.66 -16.09
N PHE A 51 -1.06 -8.79 -15.27
CA PHE A 51 -2.36 -8.15 -15.49
C PHE A 51 -2.27 -7.15 -16.64
N ILE A 52 -1.23 -6.32 -16.65
CA ILE A 52 -0.93 -5.38 -17.74
C ILE A 52 -0.73 -6.14 -19.06
N MET A 53 0.05 -7.23 -19.05
CA MET A 53 0.28 -8.04 -20.25
C MET A 53 -1.01 -8.62 -20.82
N LYS A 54 -1.91 -9.10 -19.96
CA LYS A 54 -3.21 -9.60 -20.37
C LYS A 54 -4.06 -8.49 -20.98
N GLU A 55 -4.12 -7.34 -20.31
CA GLU A 55 -4.94 -6.20 -20.73
C GLU A 55 -4.46 -5.60 -22.05
N LEU A 56 -3.13 -5.48 -22.27
CA LEU A 56 -2.54 -5.03 -23.53
C LEU A 56 -2.94 -5.91 -24.73
N VAL A 57 -3.02 -7.22 -24.53
CA VAL A 57 -3.46 -8.16 -25.58
C VAL A 57 -4.97 -8.08 -25.78
N GLN A 58 -5.76 -7.94 -24.70
CA GLN A 58 -7.22 -7.80 -24.79
C GLN A 58 -7.66 -6.52 -25.49
N ARG A 59 -6.88 -5.43 -25.37
CA ARG A 59 -7.12 -4.15 -26.04
C ARG A 59 -6.52 -4.08 -27.45
N GLU A 60 -5.94 -5.17 -27.96
CA GLU A 60 -5.28 -5.24 -29.27
C GLU A 60 -4.08 -4.27 -29.44
N ILE A 61 -3.58 -3.69 -28.36
CA ILE A 61 -2.36 -2.86 -28.33
C ILE A 61 -1.12 -3.73 -28.56
N ALA A 62 -1.15 -4.97 -28.07
CA ALA A 62 -0.13 -5.98 -28.30
C ALA A 62 -0.72 -7.19 -29.03
N THR A 63 -0.03 -7.65 -30.09
CA THR A 63 -0.47 -8.80 -30.89
C THR A 63 -0.38 -10.14 -30.14
N ASN A 64 0.55 -10.26 -29.19
CA ASN A 64 0.73 -11.45 -28.37
C ASN A 64 1.44 -11.12 -27.05
N ILE A 65 1.48 -12.09 -26.14
CA ILE A 65 2.08 -11.96 -24.81
C ILE A 65 3.57 -11.56 -24.87
N LYS A 66 4.33 -12.05 -25.87
CA LYS A 66 5.75 -11.71 -26.03
C LYS A 66 5.93 -10.26 -26.43
N ASN A 67 5.10 -9.76 -27.35
CA ASN A 67 5.09 -8.35 -27.75
C ASN A 67 4.68 -7.45 -26.57
N ALA A 68 3.63 -7.82 -25.83
CA ALA A 68 3.21 -7.10 -24.61
C ALA A 68 4.36 -6.99 -23.59
N LYS A 69 5.09 -8.09 -23.34
CA LYS A 69 6.26 -8.08 -22.46
C LYS A 69 7.32 -7.08 -22.94
N SER A 70 7.63 -7.07 -24.25
CA SER A 70 8.60 -6.13 -24.81
C SER A 70 8.15 -4.66 -24.72
N LYS A 71 6.85 -4.36 -24.89
CA LYS A 71 6.31 -3.01 -24.69
C LYS A 71 6.47 -2.53 -23.24
N ILE A 72 6.20 -3.41 -22.27
CA ILE A 72 6.40 -3.12 -20.85
C ILE A 72 7.88 -2.89 -20.53
N GLU A 73 8.78 -3.71 -21.06
CA GLU A 73 10.24 -3.55 -20.87
C GLU A 73 10.80 -2.25 -21.47
N ARG A 74 10.17 -1.75 -22.54
CA ARG A 74 10.51 -0.45 -23.16
C ARG A 74 9.84 0.75 -22.50
N MET A 75 8.89 0.51 -21.59
CA MET A 75 8.09 1.54 -20.93
C MET A 75 7.35 2.45 -21.93
N ASP A 76 6.76 1.86 -22.98
CA ASP A 76 5.94 2.58 -23.96
C ASP A 76 4.80 3.35 -23.26
N ASP A 77 4.46 4.55 -23.76
CA ASP A 77 3.47 5.42 -23.09
C ASP A 77 2.10 4.77 -22.89
N GLU A 78 1.65 3.95 -23.85
CA GLU A 78 0.40 3.19 -23.80
C GLU A 78 0.29 2.25 -22.58
N VAL A 79 1.42 1.85 -22.01
CA VAL A 79 1.47 0.95 -20.85
C VAL A 79 0.98 1.67 -19.59
N TRP A 80 1.20 2.98 -19.49
CA TRP A 80 0.80 3.75 -18.30
C TRP A 80 -0.71 3.89 -18.18
N ASP A 81 -1.41 4.13 -19.29
CA ASP A 81 -2.87 4.21 -19.32
C ASP A 81 -3.49 2.85 -18.94
N VAL A 82 -2.93 1.76 -19.48
CA VAL A 82 -3.37 0.39 -19.14
C VAL A 82 -3.08 0.06 -17.68
N LEU A 83 -1.91 0.48 -17.15
CA LEU A 83 -1.57 0.28 -15.75
C LEU A 83 -2.56 1.00 -14.83
N GLU A 84 -2.92 2.25 -15.13
CA GLU A 84 -3.86 3.03 -14.33
C GLU A 84 -5.24 2.35 -14.25
N ASP A 85 -5.71 1.79 -15.37
CA ASP A 85 -6.96 1.01 -15.39
C ASP A 85 -6.86 -0.30 -14.61
N VAL A 86 -5.73 -1.01 -14.70
CA VAL A 86 -5.51 -2.29 -14.01
C VAL A 86 -5.47 -2.13 -12.49
N ILE A 87 -4.86 -1.05 -11.99
CA ILE A 87 -4.76 -0.82 -10.54
C ILE A 87 -6.06 -0.27 -9.95
N LYS A 88 -6.95 0.26 -10.78
CA LYS A 88 -8.23 0.81 -10.34
C LYS A 88 -9.06 -0.29 -9.69
N GLU A 89 -9.53 -0.02 -8.48
CA GLU A 89 -10.27 -1.00 -7.66
C GLU A 89 -9.50 -2.30 -7.34
N HIS A 90 -8.17 -2.34 -7.51
CA HIS A 90 -7.33 -3.47 -7.09
C HIS A 90 -6.56 -3.10 -5.80
N PRO A 91 -7.04 -3.49 -4.60
CA PRO A 91 -6.40 -3.11 -3.34
C PRO A 91 -5.03 -3.77 -3.19
N VAL A 92 -4.11 -3.09 -2.50
CA VAL A 92 -2.80 -3.61 -2.11
C VAL A 92 -2.67 -3.61 -0.59
N LEU A 93 -1.88 -4.54 -0.04
CA LEU A 93 -1.62 -4.62 1.39
C LEU A 93 -0.28 -3.97 1.72
N LEU A 94 -0.28 -3.02 2.66
CA LEU A 94 0.94 -2.42 3.20
C LEU A 94 1.24 -2.99 4.58
N ASN A 95 2.50 -3.34 4.81
CA ASN A 95 2.99 -3.89 6.07
C ASN A 95 4.30 -3.21 6.49
N ARG A 96 4.40 -2.85 7.77
CA ARG A 96 5.65 -2.38 8.40
C ARG A 96 6.12 -3.41 9.42
N ALA A 97 7.40 -3.78 9.35
CA ALA A 97 8.02 -4.63 10.37
C ALA A 97 8.53 -3.77 11.54
N PRO A 98 8.40 -4.22 12.80
CA PRO A 98 7.70 -5.42 13.26
C PRO A 98 6.17 -5.25 13.32
N THR A 99 5.44 -6.28 12.91
CA THR A 99 3.96 -6.31 13.02
C THR A 99 3.56 -6.74 14.44
N LEU A 100 3.18 -5.76 15.27
CA LEU A 100 2.82 -6.01 16.69
C LEU A 100 1.35 -6.41 16.89
N HIS A 101 0.48 -5.95 16.02
CA HIS A 101 -0.97 -6.19 16.06
C HIS A 101 -1.55 -6.13 14.64
N ARG A 102 -2.83 -6.53 14.50
CA ARG A 102 -3.49 -6.64 13.18
C ARG A 102 -3.44 -5.36 12.34
N LEU A 103 -3.50 -4.18 12.97
CA LEU A 103 -3.43 -2.89 12.26
C LEU A 103 -2.05 -2.58 11.66
N GLY A 104 -1.02 -3.39 11.95
CA GLY A 104 0.28 -3.30 11.28
C GLY A 104 0.28 -3.88 9.86
N ILE A 105 -0.86 -4.40 9.39
CA ILE A 105 -1.13 -4.75 7.99
C ILE A 105 -2.52 -4.20 7.64
N GLN A 106 -2.61 -3.34 6.64
CA GLN A 106 -3.87 -2.77 6.16
C GLN A 106 -3.88 -2.72 4.64
N ALA A 107 -5.08 -2.71 4.08
CA ALA A 107 -5.31 -2.56 2.65
C ALA A 107 -5.54 -1.10 2.27
N PHE A 108 -5.05 -0.73 1.10
CA PHE A 108 -5.22 0.58 0.48
C PHE A 108 -5.50 0.43 -1.01
N GLU A 109 -6.17 1.41 -1.59
CA GLU A 109 -6.25 1.57 -3.04
C GLU A 109 -4.98 2.30 -3.53
N PRO A 110 -4.20 1.69 -4.43
CA PRO A 110 -3.01 2.32 -4.96
C PRO A 110 -3.36 3.47 -5.91
N THR A 111 -2.58 4.54 -5.80
CA THR A 111 -2.55 5.66 -6.75
C THR A 111 -1.13 5.78 -7.28
N LEU A 112 -0.96 5.98 -8.59
CA LEU A 112 0.38 6.12 -9.16
C LEU A 112 1.01 7.42 -8.70
N VAL A 113 2.25 7.33 -8.22
CA VAL A 113 3.04 8.50 -7.83
C VAL A 113 4.40 8.49 -8.51
N GLU A 114 4.93 9.68 -8.72
CA GLU A 114 6.29 9.88 -9.19
C GLU A 114 7.32 9.58 -8.09
N GLY A 115 8.53 9.24 -8.53
CA GLY A 115 9.64 8.87 -7.66
C GLY A 115 9.61 7.40 -7.22
N ARG A 116 10.36 7.08 -6.17
CA ARG A 116 10.59 5.68 -5.73
C ARG A 116 10.05 5.36 -4.33
N ALA A 117 9.52 6.34 -3.61
CA ALA A 117 9.02 6.16 -2.25
C ALA A 117 7.52 5.87 -2.24
N ILE A 118 7.09 4.98 -1.35
CA ILE A 118 5.66 4.71 -1.12
C ILE A 118 5.08 5.89 -0.33
N ARG A 119 3.95 6.43 -0.77
CA ARG A 119 3.27 7.53 -0.05
C ARG A 119 2.21 6.96 0.88
N LEU A 120 2.35 7.27 2.17
CA LEU A 120 1.40 6.83 3.20
C LEU A 120 0.61 8.02 3.74
N HIS A 121 -0.69 7.80 3.98
CA HIS A 121 -1.55 8.79 4.61
C HIS A 121 -1.09 9.07 6.06
N PRO A 122 -0.97 10.35 6.48
CA PRO A 122 -0.42 10.70 7.80
C PRO A 122 -1.24 10.16 8.97
N LEU A 123 -2.56 9.98 8.85
CA LEU A 123 -3.38 9.39 9.93
C LEU A 123 -3.21 7.87 10.08
N ALA A 124 -2.61 7.19 9.10
CA ALA A 124 -2.36 5.75 9.19
C ALA A 124 -1.06 5.44 9.95
N THR A 125 -0.13 6.41 10.08
CA THR A 125 1.20 6.20 10.66
C THR A 125 1.16 5.66 12.09
N THR A 126 0.21 6.13 12.90
CA THR A 126 0.03 5.69 14.29
C THR A 126 -0.27 4.20 14.38
N ALA A 127 -1.09 3.66 13.49
CA ALA A 127 -1.40 2.24 13.44
C ALA A 127 -0.16 1.38 13.07
N TYR A 128 0.73 1.91 12.24
CA TYR A 128 1.98 1.24 11.88
C TYR A 128 3.13 1.50 12.84
N ASN A 129 2.95 2.42 13.80
CA ASN A 129 4.02 3.02 14.58
C ASN A 129 5.17 3.53 13.69
N ALA A 130 4.81 4.13 12.55
CA ALA A 130 5.74 4.52 11.50
C ALA A 130 6.11 6.00 11.61
N ASP A 131 7.36 6.31 11.29
CA ASP A 131 7.86 7.67 11.06
C ASP A 131 8.46 7.77 9.64
N PHE A 132 9.04 8.92 9.29
CA PHE A 132 9.54 9.19 7.94
C PHE A 132 11.05 9.50 7.95
N ASP A 133 11.82 8.77 8.76
CA ASP A 133 13.27 8.95 8.92
C ASP A 133 14.13 7.93 8.13
N GLY A 134 13.48 7.08 7.33
CA GLY A 134 14.11 5.97 6.60
C GLY A 134 13.35 4.65 6.69
N ASP A 135 12.27 4.62 7.47
CA ASP A 135 11.32 3.53 7.56
C ASP A 135 10.91 2.96 6.20
N GLN A 136 10.79 1.63 6.14
CA GLN A 136 10.42 0.90 4.94
C GLN A 136 9.16 0.07 5.15
N MET A 137 8.32 0.02 4.13
CA MET A 137 7.12 -0.84 4.11
C MET A 137 7.17 -1.82 2.97
N ALA A 138 6.67 -3.02 3.24
CA ALA A 138 6.41 -4.02 2.22
C ALA A 138 5.01 -3.83 1.64
N VAL A 139 4.87 -4.09 0.34
CA VAL A 139 3.60 -4.14 -0.38
C VAL A 139 3.34 -5.57 -0.86
N HIS A 140 2.09 -6.02 -0.81
CA HIS A 140 1.65 -7.31 -1.33
C HIS A 140 0.38 -7.14 -2.16
N VAL A 141 0.32 -7.81 -3.32
CA VAL A 141 -0.86 -7.76 -4.20
C VAL A 141 -1.72 -9.01 -4.01
N PRO A 142 -2.97 -8.89 -3.51
CA PRO A 142 -3.93 -10.00 -3.48
C PRO A 142 -4.37 -10.37 -4.91
N LEU A 143 -4.30 -11.65 -5.26
CA LEU A 143 -4.56 -12.11 -6.63
C LEU A 143 -5.97 -12.66 -6.83
N SER A 144 -6.44 -13.54 -5.93
CA SER A 144 -7.77 -14.15 -6.04
C SER A 144 -8.88 -13.13 -5.74
N LYS A 145 -10.08 -13.36 -6.27
CA LYS A 145 -11.22 -12.48 -6.05
C LYS A 145 -11.61 -12.42 -4.56
N GLU A 146 -11.51 -13.55 -3.89
CA GLU A 146 -11.78 -13.69 -2.46
C GLU A 146 -10.77 -12.89 -1.63
N ALA A 147 -9.47 -12.98 -1.98
CA ALA A 147 -8.42 -12.23 -1.30
C ALA A 147 -8.58 -10.70 -1.50
N GLN A 148 -8.95 -10.27 -2.71
CA GLN A 148 -9.23 -8.86 -2.98
C GLN A 148 -10.47 -8.37 -2.22
N ALA A 149 -11.53 -9.18 -2.16
CA ALA A 149 -12.73 -8.87 -1.39
C ALA A 149 -12.44 -8.78 0.12
N GLU A 150 -11.67 -9.72 0.67
CA GLU A 150 -11.23 -9.70 2.07
C GLU A 150 -10.43 -8.43 2.38
N ALA A 151 -9.47 -8.07 1.51
CA ALA A 151 -8.69 -6.85 1.65
C ALA A 151 -9.59 -5.60 1.70
N ARG A 152 -10.58 -5.51 0.80
CA ARG A 152 -11.50 -4.38 0.68
C ARG A 152 -12.52 -4.30 1.82
N MET A 153 -13.02 -5.42 2.31
CA MET A 153 -14.12 -5.47 3.28
C MET A 153 -13.66 -5.52 4.74
N LEU A 154 -12.48 -6.09 5.00
CA LEU A 154 -11.99 -6.31 6.37
C LEU A 154 -10.71 -5.52 6.68
N MET A 155 -9.83 -5.37 5.68
CA MET A 155 -8.48 -4.83 5.91
C MET A 155 -8.33 -3.37 5.49
N LEU A 156 -9.32 -2.76 4.83
CA LEU A 156 -9.23 -1.40 4.33
C LEU A 156 -8.94 -0.42 5.48
N ALA A 157 -7.95 0.46 5.30
CA ALA A 157 -7.51 1.37 6.36
C ALA A 157 -8.65 2.26 6.88
N ALA A 158 -9.52 2.75 5.99
CA ALA A 158 -10.68 3.56 6.35
C ALA A 158 -11.75 2.83 7.18
N GLN A 159 -11.77 1.49 7.19
CA GLN A 159 -12.69 0.69 8.02
C GLN A 159 -12.11 0.39 9.41
N ASN A 160 -10.81 0.63 9.61
CA ASN A 160 -10.09 0.25 10.82
C ASN A 160 -9.69 1.50 11.65
N ILE A 161 -10.70 2.28 12.03
CA ILE A 161 -10.58 3.57 12.75
C ILE A 161 -10.34 3.37 14.26
N LEU A 162 -10.86 2.29 14.84
CA LEU A 162 -10.79 2.02 16.28
C LEU A 162 -9.73 0.97 16.60
N ASN A 163 -9.04 1.18 17.72
CA ASN A 163 -8.10 0.21 18.25
C ASN A 163 -8.86 -1.01 18.81
N PRO A 164 -8.52 -2.24 18.38
CA PRO A 164 -9.20 -3.45 18.84
C PRO A 164 -9.06 -3.71 20.35
N LYS A 165 -8.04 -3.14 20.99
CA LYS A 165 -7.74 -3.38 22.41
C LYS A 165 -8.70 -2.65 23.35
N ASP A 166 -9.00 -1.38 23.07
CA ASP A 166 -9.68 -0.48 24.00
C ASP A 166 -10.80 0.36 23.35
N GLY A 167 -11.06 0.17 22.06
CA GLY A 167 -12.09 0.88 21.31
C GLY A 167 -11.80 2.36 21.06
N LYS A 168 -10.62 2.87 21.45
CA LYS A 168 -10.25 4.25 21.20
C LYS A 168 -9.86 4.46 19.73
N PRO A 169 -10.12 5.65 19.13
CA PRO A 169 -9.66 5.94 17.79
C PRO A 169 -8.14 5.83 17.67
N VAL A 170 -7.66 5.14 16.63
CA VAL A 170 -6.22 5.04 16.29
C VAL A 170 -5.80 6.10 15.27
N VAL A 171 -6.74 6.62 14.49
CA VAL A 171 -6.53 7.57 13.38
C VAL A 171 -6.74 9.03 13.82
N THR A 172 -6.45 9.34 15.08
CA THR A 172 -6.56 10.69 15.62
C THR A 172 -5.49 11.62 15.01
N PRO A 173 -5.83 12.88 14.69
CA PRO A 173 -4.84 13.89 14.34
C PRO A 173 -3.71 13.98 15.37
N SER A 174 -2.49 14.18 14.90
CA SER A 174 -1.29 14.32 15.74
C SER A 174 -0.41 15.45 15.22
N GLN A 175 0.50 15.92 16.08
CA GLN A 175 1.52 16.95 15.76
C GLN A 175 0.91 18.18 15.05
N ASP A 176 1.36 18.48 13.84
CA ASP A 176 0.99 19.66 13.05
C ASP A 176 -0.52 19.79 12.82
N MET A 177 -1.23 18.67 12.64
CA MET A 177 -2.68 18.71 12.47
C MET A 177 -3.39 19.22 13.72
N VAL A 178 -2.90 18.85 14.91
CA VAL A 178 -3.46 19.34 16.18
C VAL A 178 -3.10 20.81 16.38
N LEU A 179 -1.85 21.19 16.09
CA LEU A 179 -1.40 22.58 16.23
C LEU A 179 -2.19 23.54 15.33
N GLY A 180 -2.44 23.15 14.08
CA GLY A 180 -3.23 23.95 13.13
C GLY A 180 -4.67 24.15 13.60
N ASN A 181 -5.33 23.07 14.02
CA ASN A 181 -6.68 23.16 14.58
C ASN A 181 -6.71 24.01 15.86
N TYR A 182 -5.76 23.80 16.78
CA TYR A 182 -5.65 24.58 18.00
C TYR A 182 -5.54 26.08 17.71
N TYR A 183 -4.61 26.46 16.82
CA TYR A 183 -4.41 27.85 16.44
C TYR A 183 -5.66 28.49 15.85
N LEU A 184 -6.39 27.77 14.99
CA LEU A 184 -7.64 28.25 14.39
C LEU A 184 -8.77 28.44 15.43
N THR A 185 -8.76 27.65 16.51
CA THR A 185 -9.79 27.70 17.56
C THR A 185 -9.43 28.62 18.73
N LEU A 186 -8.30 29.32 18.69
CA LEU A 186 -7.93 30.27 19.75
C LEU A 186 -8.85 31.49 19.72
N GLU A 187 -9.57 31.72 20.83
CA GLU A 187 -10.33 32.95 21.04
C GLU A 187 -9.38 34.14 21.20
N ARG A 188 -9.54 35.16 20.36
CA ARG A 188 -8.81 36.42 20.51
C ARG A 188 -9.49 37.23 21.60
N LYS A 189 -8.72 37.70 22.58
CA LYS A 189 -9.21 38.50 23.72
C LYS A 189 -9.84 39.86 23.33
N GLU A 190 -9.79 40.27 22.07
CA GLU A 190 -10.19 41.61 21.61
C GLU A 190 -11.07 41.59 20.33
N ALA A 191 -11.85 40.52 20.12
CA ALA A 191 -12.85 40.48 19.04
C ALA A 191 -14.26 40.77 19.55
#